data_AF-A0A9E1TQ59-F1
#
_entry.id   AF-A0A9E1TQ59-F1
#
_cell.length_a   1.000
_cell.length_b   1.000
_cell.length_c   1.000
_cell.angle_alpha   90.00
_cell.angle_beta   90.00
_cell.angle_gamma   90.00
#
_symmetry.space_group_name_H-M   'P 1'
#
loop_
_entity.id
_entity.type
_entity.pdbx_description
1 polymer ?
#
loop_
_entity_poly.entity_id
_entity_poly.type
_entity_poly.pdbx_seq_one_letter_code
_entity_poly.pdbx_strand_id
1 'polypeptide(L)'
;MDEFDYAAWQKTHPDIESLRAVIYDLNGVMRGKRLPVSQLKKIVSGGMRMPLSTANVDIWGRDIENSKWVFATGDADGTCVWTKRGPLPTTDIKTGKQAATLPLGLYSEDGTPFMGDARNVLVSILDSYRRKGITPVAGVELEFYLASARKAPSDIPVTPSSPMNGAKPIRDAVLAVDELDDYDAFLTDLYAACAAQDVAVDTATSESGCGQFEVTLAHQSDLLKVADDAMLFKHIAKYVARQHGMAASFMAKPYAERPGSGLHVHISLLDDEGRNLFDDGGASGSDMMRFAIGGLLAHMADSMLVFAPHLNSYRRLALEMHAPVVICWGYENRTVAVRVPHGPGTARRIEHRVAGADSNPYLMLAIILAT
;
A
#
# COMPACT_ATOMS: atom_id res chain seq x y z
N MET A 1 17.55 9.89 20.66
CA MET A 1 16.71 8.80 20.15
C MET A 1 15.49 8.82 21.03
N ASP A 2 14.41 9.43 20.54
CA ASP A 2 13.27 9.73 21.42
C ASP A 2 12.59 8.43 21.84
N GLU A 3 12.54 8.23 23.15
CA GLU A 3 11.90 7.09 23.79
C GLU A 3 10.39 7.23 23.63
N PHE A 4 9.67 6.13 23.39
CA PHE A 4 8.22 6.15 23.33
C PHE A 4 7.65 6.57 24.69
N ASP A 5 6.98 7.73 24.76
CA ASP A 5 6.31 8.17 25.97
C ASP A 5 5.00 7.40 26.20
N TYR A 6 5.15 6.22 26.79
CA TYR A 6 4.04 5.34 27.14
C TYR A 6 3.02 6.03 28.06
N ALA A 7 3.48 6.85 29.02
CA ALA A 7 2.60 7.51 29.98
C ALA A 7 1.75 8.59 29.30
N ALA A 8 2.35 9.39 28.43
CA ALA A 8 1.62 10.37 27.63
C ALA A 8 0.64 9.69 26.67
N TRP A 9 1.07 8.64 25.96
CA TRP A 9 0.21 7.93 25.02
C TRP A 9 -1.00 7.28 25.72
N GLN A 10 -0.79 6.62 26.86
CA GLN A 10 -1.88 6.01 27.62
C GLN A 10 -2.85 7.07 28.18
N LYS A 11 -2.34 8.25 28.56
CA LYS A 11 -3.18 9.36 29.03
C LYS A 11 -4.07 9.93 27.93
N THR A 12 -3.58 9.98 26.69
CA THR A 12 -4.36 10.46 25.53
C THR A 12 -5.25 9.38 24.91
N HIS A 13 -5.01 8.10 25.23
CA HIS A 13 -5.76 6.97 24.71
C HIS A 13 -6.22 6.00 25.82
N PRO A 14 -6.92 6.47 26.86
CA PRO A 14 -7.29 5.65 28.02
C PRO A 14 -8.27 4.51 27.66
N ASP A 15 -9.02 4.68 26.58
CA ASP A 15 -10.11 3.79 26.19
C ASP A 15 -9.65 2.61 25.32
N ILE A 16 -8.38 2.57 24.89
CA ILE A 16 -7.86 1.46 24.07
C ILE A 16 -7.92 0.16 24.86
N GLU A 17 -8.62 -0.85 24.32
CA GLU A 17 -8.84 -2.12 25.01
C GLU A 17 -7.85 -3.21 24.57
N SER A 18 -7.31 -3.12 23.36
CA SER A 18 -6.41 -4.14 22.81
C SER A 18 -5.47 -3.62 21.74
N LEU A 19 -4.35 -4.31 21.59
CA LEU A 19 -3.32 -4.03 20.60
C LEU A 19 -3.38 -5.05 19.46
N ARG A 20 -2.95 -4.64 18.28
CA ARG A 20 -2.61 -5.49 17.12
C ARG A 20 -1.15 -5.23 16.78
N ALA A 21 -0.27 -6.11 17.20
CA ALA A 21 1.15 -6.04 16.86
C ALA A 21 1.38 -6.83 15.58
N VAL A 22 1.76 -6.16 14.49
CA VAL A 22 1.71 -6.72 13.13
C VAL A 22 2.97 -6.43 12.32
N ILE A 23 3.32 -7.36 11.44
CA ILE A 23 4.18 -7.15 10.26
C ILE A 23 3.31 -7.31 9.00
N TYR A 24 3.86 -6.97 7.85
CA TYR A 24 3.26 -7.32 6.55
C TYR A 24 4.07 -8.44 5.89
N ASP A 25 3.40 -9.51 5.48
CA ASP A 25 4.05 -10.56 4.69
C ASP A 25 4.33 -10.10 3.25
N LEU A 26 4.99 -10.94 2.44
CA LEU A 26 5.29 -10.63 1.04
C LEU A 26 4.04 -10.32 0.20
N ASN A 27 2.87 -10.86 0.57
CA ASN A 27 1.58 -10.59 -0.09
C ASN A 27 0.89 -9.32 0.43
N GLY A 28 1.51 -8.59 1.37
CA GLY A 28 0.95 -7.40 1.99
C GLY A 28 -0.18 -7.69 2.97
N VAL A 29 -0.25 -8.90 3.52
CA VAL A 29 -1.24 -9.26 4.55
C VAL A 29 -0.63 -8.98 5.93
N MET A 30 -1.38 -8.26 6.79
CA MET A 30 -1.03 -8.13 8.20
C MET A 30 -0.96 -9.51 8.88
N ARG A 31 0.21 -9.84 9.43
CA ARG A 31 0.43 -11.03 10.26
C ARG A 31 0.89 -10.60 11.65
N GLY A 32 0.35 -11.20 12.70
CA GLY A 32 0.63 -10.70 14.04
C GLY A 32 -0.22 -11.28 15.15
N LYS A 33 -0.20 -10.58 16.29
CA LYS A 33 -0.86 -11.00 17.53
C LYS A 33 -1.82 -9.92 18.03
N ARG A 34 -2.96 -10.36 18.57
CA ARG A 34 -3.84 -9.53 19.40
C ARG A 34 -3.36 -9.63 20.86
N LEU A 35 -3.07 -8.50 21.48
CA LEU A 35 -2.44 -8.44 22.80
C LEU A 35 -3.20 -7.47 23.73
N PRO A 36 -3.17 -7.69 25.06
CA PRO A 36 -3.66 -6.70 26.01
C PRO A 36 -2.74 -5.48 26.04
N VAL A 37 -3.29 -4.30 26.39
CA VAL A 37 -2.54 -3.02 26.40
C VAL A 37 -1.34 -3.04 27.34
N SER A 38 -1.39 -3.85 28.40
CA SER A 38 -0.26 -4.05 29.32
C SER A 38 1.02 -4.58 28.63
N GLN A 39 0.92 -5.13 27.43
CA GLN A 39 2.07 -5.59 26.65
C GLN A 39 2.74 -4.48 25.84
N LEU A 40 2.15 -3.28 25.73
CA LEU A 40 2.66 -2.20 24.88
C LEU A 40 4.12 -1.88 25.15
N LYS A 41 4.50 -1.66 26.41
CA LYS A 41 5.88 -1.36 26.81
C LYS A 41 6.87 -2.44 26.35
N LYS A 42 6.47 -3.72 26.48
CA LYS A 42 7.28 -4.86 26.02
C LYS A 42 7.42 -4.88 24.49
N ILE A 43 6.36 -4.55 23.76
CA ILE A 43 6.39 -4.55 22.28
C ILE A 43 7.31 -3.44 21.76
N VAL A 44 7.15 -2.21 22.26
CA VAL A 44 7.98 -1.07 21.80
C VAL A 44 9.46 -1.22 22.18
N SER A 45 9.77 -1.99 23.23
CA SER A 45 11.15 -2.32 23.62
C SER A 45 11.71 -3.57 22.94
N GLY A 46 11.05 -4.11 21.91
CA GLY A 46 11.55 -5.26 21.14
C GLY A 46 11.36 -6.63 21.80
N GLY A 47 10.51 -6.74 22.81
CA GLY A 47 10.28 -7.98 23.55
C GLY A 47 9.30 -8.96 22.88
N MET A 48 8.77 -8.63 21.69
CA MET A 48 7.87 -9.52 20.95
C MET A 48 8.64 -10.39 19.95
N ARG A 49 8.24 -11.66 19.86
CA ARG A 49 8.78 -12.67 18.95
C ARG A 49 7.73 -13.19 17.99
N MET A 50 8.13 -13.52 16.77
CA MET A 50 7.30 -14.22 15.77
C MET A 50 8.17 -15.12 14.88
N PRO A 51 7.66 -16.25 14.37
CA PRO A 51 8.40 -17.11 13.45
C PRO A 51 8.83 -16.35 12.20
N LEU A 52 10.08 -16.53 11.75
CA LEU A 52 10.60 -15.85 10.56
C LEU A 52 9.81 -16.19 9.28
N SER A 53 9.29 -17.42 9.21
CA SER A 53 8.42 -17.88 8.13
C SER A 53 7.15 -17.04 7.96
N THR A 54 6.67 -16.38 9.03
CA THR A 54 5.43 -15.57 9.04
C THR A 54 5.43 -14.50 7.95
N ALA A 55 6.59 -13.94 7.59
CA ALA A 55 6.69 -12.95 6.53
C ALA A 55 6.62 -13.55 5.11
N ASN A 56 6.71 -14.87 4.96
CA ASN A 56 6.97 -15.60 3.71
C ASN A 56 5.98 -16.75 3.47
N VAL A 57 4.74 -16.62 3.97
CA VAL A 57 3.64 -17.55 3.72
C VAL A 57 2.95 -17.27 2.38
N ASP A 58 2.18 -18.24 1.88
CA ASP A 58 1.32 -18.03 0.72
C ASP A 58 0.18 -17.02 1.01
N ILE A 59 -0.56 -16.62 -0.02
CA ILE A 59 -1.68 -15.66 0.10
C ILE A 59 -2.76 -16.10 1.11
N TRP A 60 -2.89 -17.40 1.36
CA TRP A 60 -3.84 -17.98 2.32
C TRP A 60 -3.27 -18.08 3.73
N GLY A 61 -1.98 -17.79 3.92
CA GLY A 61 -1.28 -17.90 5.19
C GLY A 61 -0.73 -19.29 5.49
N ARG A 62 -0.49 -20.11 4.46
CA ARG A 62 0.10 -21.45 4.58
C ARG A 62 1.58 -21.38 4.29
N ASP A 63 2.34 -22.31 4.87
CA ASP A 63 3.76 -22.44 4.54
C ASP A 63 3.95 -22.71 3.05
N ILE A 64 4.97 -22.08 2.48
CA ILE A 64 5.39 -22.35 1.10
C ILE A 64 6.11 -23.69 1.03
N GLU A 65 6.00 -24.34 -0.13
CA GLU A 65 6.73 -25.57 -0.41
C GLU A 65 8.24 -25.34 -0.25
N ASN A 66 8.93 -26.28 0.41
CA ASN A 66 10.38 -26.19 0.66
C ASN A 66 10.83 -24.91 1.39
N SER A 67 9.97 -24.33 2.25
CA SER A 67 10.34 -23.20 3.09
C SER A 67 11.59 -23.49 3.92
N LYS A 68 12.71 -22.86 3.56
CA LYS A 68 13.96 -22.96 4.32
C LYS A 68 13.81 -22.44 5.75
N TRP A 69 12.88 -21.50 5.97
CA TRP A 69 12.61 -20.95 7.30
C TRP A 69 11.84 -21.91 8.19
N VAL A 70 11.11 -22.87 7.63
CA VAL A 70 10.42 -23.90 8.41
C VAL A 70 11.32 -25.13 8.53
N PHE A 71 11.70 -25.72 7.40
CA PHE A 71 12.31 -27.05 7.39
C PHE A 71 13.80 -27.07 7.74
N ALA A 72 14.53 -25.98 7.52
CA ALA A 72 15.97 -25.93 7.84
C ALA A 72 16.25 -25.40 9.25
N THR A 73 15.36 -24.58 9.83
CA THR A 73 15.57 -23.97 11.15
C THR A 73 14.61 -24.47 12.23
N GLY A 74 13.58 -25.23 11.86
CA GLY A 74 12.49 -25.63 12.76
C GLY A 74 11.52 -24.49 13.06
N ASP A 75 11.36 -23.55 12.12
CA ASP A 75 10.52 -22.36 12.25
C ASP A 75 10.94 -21.43 13.40
N ALA A 76 12.24 -21.14 13.44
CA ALA A 76 12.81 -20.30 14.47
C ALA A 76 12.15 -18.90 14.51
N ASP A 77 11.85 -18.44 15.72
CA ASP A 77 11.40 -17.08 15.95
C ASP A 77 12.47 -16.06 15.54
N GLY A 78 12.04 -14.92 15.03
CA GLY A 78 12.78 -13.66 14.98
C GLY A 78 12.26 -12.66 16.00
N THR A 79 13.00 -11.57 16.18
CA THR A 79 12.63 -10.45 17.07
C THR A 79 11.81 -9.43 16.29
N CYS A 80 10.73 -8.95 16.89
CA CYS A 80 9.89 -7.90 16.30
C CYS A 80 10.32 -6.55 16.86
N VAL A 81 10.73 -5.64 15.98
CA VAL A 81 11.22 -4.30 16.33
C VAL A 81 10.17 -3.27 15.93
N TRP A 82 9.87 -2.35 16.84
CA TRP A 82 8.91 -1.29 16.56
C TRP A 82 9.42 -0.34 15.47
N THR A 83 8.57 -0.08 14.46
CA THR A 83 8.93 0.76 13.31
C THR A 83 8.98 2.25 13.64
N LYS A 84 8.66 2.62 14.89
CA LYS A 84 8.38 3.99 15.35
C LYS A 84 7.09 4.58 14.80
N ARG A 85 6.31 3.79 14.07
CA ARG A 85 4.97 4.16 13.63
C ARG A 85 3.93 3.67 14.65
N GLY A 86 3.01 4.55 15.03
CA GLY A 86 1.97 4.24 16.01
C GLY A 86 2.48 4.19 17.46
N PRO A 87 1.73 3.57 18.39
CA PRO A 87 0.49 2.81 18.16
C PRO A 87 -0.62 3.64 17.51
N LEU A 88 -1.23 3.10 16.46
CA LEU A 88 -2.23 3.76 15.61
C LEU A 88 -3.65 3.39 16.07
N PRO A 89 -4.43 4.33 16.64
CA PRO A 89 -5.78 4.06 17.12
C PRO A 89 -6.75 3.59 16.02
N THR A 90 -7.74 2.79 16.39
CA THR A 90 -8.81 2.35 15.49
C THR A 90 -10.08 2.14 16.30
N THR A 91 -11.19 2.68 15.79
CA THR A 91 -12.53 2.55 16.39
C THR A 91 -13.39 1.61 15.57
N ASP A 92 -14.07 0.67 16.23
CA ASP A 92 -15.16 -0.06 15.62
C ASP A 92 -16.44 0.76 15.59
N ILE A 93 -16.86 1.18 14.39
CA ILE A 93 -18.00 2.09 14.19
C ILE A 93 -19.31 1.52 14.76
N LYS A 94 -19.50 0.19 14.75
CA LYS A 94 -20.71 -0.46 15.26
C LYS A 94 -20.72 -0.64 16.77
N THR A 95 -19.57 -0.96 17.36
CA THR A 95 -19.49 -1.34 18.78
C THR A 95 -18.85 -0.28 19.67
N GLY A 96 -18.23 0.75 19.08
CA GLY A 96 -17.47 1.79 19.77
C GLY A 96 -16.13 1.32 20.33
N LYS A 97 -15.78 0.04 20.18
CA LYS A 97 -14.57 -0.56 20.77
C LYS A 97 -13.31 0.04 20.18
N GLN A 98 -12.36 0.35 21.07
CA GLN A 98 -11.10 1.00 20.72
C GLN A 98 -9.95 -0.02 20.71
N ALA A 99 -9.14 0.02 19.66
CA ALA A 99 -7.92 -0.78 19.53
C ALA A 99 -6.77 0.07 19.00
N ALA A 100 -5.53 -0.42 19.09
CA ALA A 100 -4.40 0.21 18.43
C ALA A 100 -3.58 -0.80 17.62
N THR A 101 -3.13 -0.40 16.43
CA THR A 101 -2.24 -1.17 15.57
C THR A 101 -0.79 -0.69 15.75
N LEU A 102 0.13 -1.64 15.94
CA LEU A 102 1.56 -1.40 16.02
C LEU A 102 2.23 -2.12 14.84
N PRO A 103 2.61 -1.38 13.79
CA PRO A 103 3.50 -1.90 12.76
C PRO A 103 4.88 -2.20 13.36
N LEU A 104 5.40 -3.38 13.06
CA LEU A 104 6.71 -3.89 13.47
C LEU A 104 7.51 -4.27 12.23
N GLY A 105 8.83 -4.36 12.37
CA GLY A 105 9.72 -5.05 11.43
C GLY A 105 10.28 -6.32 12.06
N LEU A 106 10.61 -7.31 11.25
CA LEU A 106 11.13 -8.60 11.69
C LEU A 106 12.66 -8.65 11.57
N TYR A 107 13.33 -9.14 12.60
CA TYR A 107 14.79 -9.17 12.72
C TYR A 107 15.25 -10.55 13.18
N SER A 108 16.47 -10.93 12.80
CA SER A 108 17.14 -12.14 13.29
C SER A 108 17.49 -12.01 14.78
N GLU A 109 17.86 -13.12 15.41
CA GLU A 109 18.25 -13.16 16.83
C GLU A 109 19.43 -12.22 17.15
N ASP A 110 20.38 -12.12 16.23
CA ASP A 110 21.57 -11.28 16.35
C ASP A 110 21.30 -9.78 16.12
N GLY A 111 20.03 -9.41 15.89
CA GLY A 111 19.62 -8.04 15.63
C GLY A 111 19.81 -7.60 14.17
N THR A 112 20.22 -8.48 13.27
CA THR A 112 20.28 -8.14 11.84
C THR A 112 18.87 -8.06 11.23
N PRO A 113 18.59 -7.10 10.31
CA PRO A 113 17.30 -7.03 9.65
C PRO A 113 17.03 -8.30 8.84
N PHE A 114 15.85 -8.90 9.01
CA PHE A 114 15.47 -10.08 8.26
C PHE A 114 15.04 -9.68 6.85
N MET A 115 15.75 -10.14 5.82
CA MET A 115 15.48 -9.77 4.42
C MET A 115 14.26 -10.49 3.82
N GLY A 116 13.64 -11.43 4.54
CA GLY A 116 12.32 -11.95 4.19
C GLY A 116 11.16 -11.02 4.58
N ASP A 117 11.44 -9.90 5.26
CA ASP A 117 10.50 -8.81 5.53
C ASP A 117 10.67 -7.72 4.46
N ALA A 118 9.61 -7.49 3.69
CA ALA A 118 9.58 -6.51 2.61
C ALA A 118 9.93 -5.08 3.07
N ARG A 119 9.58 -4.72 4.32
CA ARG A 119 9.90 -3.41 4.88
C ARG A 119 11.40 -3.23 5.02
N ASN A 120 12.12 -4.25 5.48
CA ASN A 120 13.58 -4.19 5.63
C ASN A 120 14.29 -4.12 4.27
N VAL A 121 13.72 -4.74 3.24
CA VAL A 121 14.22 -4.60 1.86
C VAL A 121 14.16 -3.13 1.43
N LEU A 122 13.02 -2.46 1.61
CA LEU A 122 12.90 -1.03 1.29
C LEU A 122 13.87 -0.17 2.11
N VAL A 123 14.03 -0.43 3.42
CA VAL A 123 15.02 0.26 4.26
C VAL A 123 16.42 0.18 3.64
N SER A 124 16.85 -1.01 3.19
CA SER A 124 18.19 -1.20 2.60
C SER A 124 18.42 -0.39 1.32
N ILE A 125 17.37 -0.22 0.50
CA ILE A 125 17.42 0.60 -0.71
C ILE A 125 17.51 2.08 -0.33
N LEU A 126 16.66 2.54 0.60
CA LEU A 126 16.66 3.93 1.06
C LEU A 126 17.97 4.34 1.73
N ASP A 127 18.63 3.44 2.46
CA ASP A 127 19.96 3.70 3.04
C ASP A 127 21.03 3.90 1.95
N SER A 128 20.86 3.29 0.78
CA SER A 128 21.75 3.50 -0.38
C SER A 128 21.52 4.86 -1.03
N TYR A 129 20.30 5.36 -1.06
CA TYR A 129 19.97 6.73 -1.49
C TYR A 129 20.49 7.77 -0.50
N ARG A 130 20.30 7.55 0.80
CA ARG A 130 20.80 8.44 1.86
C ARG A 130 22.32 8.62 1.79
N ARG A 131 23.07 7.55 1.51
CA ARG A 131 24.53 7.62 1.33
C ARG A 131 24.98 8.45 0.12
N LYS A 132 24.08 8.68 -0.85
CA LYS A 132 24.34 9.50 -2.04
C LYS A 132 23.86 10.94 -1.91
N GLY A 133 23.26 11.33 -0.77
CA GLY A 133 22.64 12.66 -0.63
C GLY A 133 21.44 12.85 -1.56
N ILE A 134 20.71 11.76 -1.84
CA ILE A 134 19.52 11.78 -2.70
C ILE A 134 18.33 11.34 -1.87
N THR A 135 17.26 12.14 -1.90
CA THR A 135 16.00 11.85 -1.22
C THR A 135 14.91 11.55 -2.25
N PRO A 136 14.50 10.29 -2.42
CA PRO A 136 13.35 9.98 -3.26
C PRO A 136 12.05 10.46 -2.59
N VAL A 137 11.09 10.86 -3.42
CA VAL A 137 9.76 11.34 -3.00
C VAL A 137 8.73 10.56 -3.78
N ALA A 138 7.73 10.01 -3.10
CA ALA A 138 6.74 9.13 -3.71
C ALA A 138 5.32 9.46 -3.25
N GLY A 139 4.37 9.13 -4.12
CA GLY A 139 2.93 9.25 -3.89
C GLY A 139 2.25 8.17 -4.70
N VAL A 140 1.17 7.62 -4.18
CA VAL A 140 0.52 6.45 -4.75
C VAL A 140 -0.95 6.71 -5.02
N GLU A 141 -1.40 6.24 -6.17
CA GLU A 141 -2.80 6.19 -6.56
C GLU A 141 -3.25 4.74 -6.42
N LEU A 142 -4.22 4.47 -5.55
CA LEU A 142 -4.66 3.11 -5.28
C LEU A 142 -6.13 2.93 -5.62
N GLU A 143 -6.36 2.13 -6.66
CA GLU A 143 -7.70 1.77 -7.11
C GLU A 143 -8.24 0.56 -6.33
N PHE A 144 -9.55 0.55 -6.10
CA PHE A 144 -10.27 -0.57 -5.50
C PHE A 144 -11.73 -0.59 -5.91
N TYR A 145 -12.36 -1.75 -5.79
CA TYR A 145 -13.80 -1.90 -5.97
C TYR A 145 -14.50 -2.03 -4.62
N LEU A 146 -15.67 -1.41 -4.50
CA LEU A 146 -16.69 -1.83 -3.55
C LEU A 146 -17.57 -2.90 -4.20
N ALA A 147 -17.83 -3.96 -3.43
CA ALA A 147 -18.69 -5.07 -3.80
C ALA A 147 -19.74 -5.29 -2.70
N SER A 148 -20.90 -5.83 -3.09
CA SER A 148 -21.85 -6.39 -2.12
C SER A 148 -21.17 -7.47 -1.28
N ALA A 149 -21.50 -7.54 0.01
CA ALA A 149 -21.00 -8.61 0.86
C ALA A 149 -21.41 -9.99 0.31
N ARG A 150 -20.42 -10.87 0.11
CA ARG A 150 -20.66 -12.25 -0.34
C ARG A 150 -21.28 -13.09 0.78
N LYS A 151 -22.21 -13.98 0.43
CA LYS A 151 -22.83 -14.94 1.34
C LYS A 151 -22.13 -16.30 1.29
N ALA A 152 -21.57 -16.67 0.14
CA ALA A 152 -20.77 -17.87 -0.07
C ALA A 152 -19.45 -17.57 -0.79
N PRO A 153 -18.40 -18.39 -0.61
CA PRO A 153 -17.12 -18.20 -1.29
C PRO A 153 -17.20 -18.25 -2.82
N SER A 154 -18.18 -19.00 -3.36
CA SER A 154 -18.46 -19.14 -4.79
C SER A 154 -19.22 -17.96 -5.39
N ASP A 155 -19.70 -17.02 -4.58
CA ASP A 155 -20.47 -15.88 -5.08
C ASP A 155 -19.59 -15.02 -5.98
N ILE A 156 -20.11 -14.74 -7.17
CA ILE A 156 -19.53 -13.77 -8.10
C ILE A 156 -19.66 -12.39 -7.43
N PRO A 157 -18.59 -11.59 -7.36
CA PRO A 157 -18.70 -10.21 -6.88
C PRO A 157 -19.77 -9.45 -7.67
N VAL A 158 -20.54 -8.62 -6.99
CA VAL A 158 -21.55 -7.76 -7.61
C VAL A 158 -21.38 -6.36 -7.07
N THR A 159 -21.42 -5.35 -7.94
CA THR A 159 -21.43 -3.95 -7.51
C THR A 159 -22.58 -3.71 -6.52
N PRO A 160 -22.35 -3.00 -5.40
CA PRO A 160 -23.41 -2.68 -4.47
C PRO A 160 -24.46 -1.76 -5.11
N SER A 161 -25.69 -1.86 -4.62
CA SER A 161 -26.71 -0.83 -4.87
C SER A 161 -26.29 0.50 -4.24
N SER A 162 -26.75 1.62 -4.79
CA SER A 162 -26.57 2.96 -4.22
C SER A 162 -26.95 2.95 -2.73
N PRO A 163 -26.03 3.31 -1.83
CA PRO A 163 -26.33 3.47 -0.41
C PRO A 163 -27.42 4.53 -0.13
N MET A 164 -27.55 5.54 -0.99
CA MET A 164 -28.52 6.64 -0.81
C MET A 164 -29.97 6.22 -1.08
N ASN A 165 -30.22 5.47 -2.17
CA ASN A 165 -31.59 5.20 -2.63
C ASN A 165 -31.88 3.72 -2.99
N GLY A 166 -30.88 2.84 -2.87
CA GLY A 166 -31.00 1.41 -3.17
C GLY A 166 -31.03 1.07 -4.67
N ALA A 167 -30.90 2.05 -5.57
CA ALA A 167 -30.90 1.83 -7.00
C ALA A 167 -29.71 0.96 -7.43
N LYS A 168 -29.93 0.12 -8.43
CA LYS A 168 -28.84 -0.61 -9.06
C LYS A 168 -28.06 0.34 -9.96
N PRO A 169 -26.72 0.30 -9.93
CA PRO A 169 -25.94 1.05 -10.89
C PRO A 169 -26.25 0.62 -12.32
N ILE A 170 -26.41 1.61 -13.21
CA ILE A 170 -26.82 1.39 -14.62
C ILE A 170 -25.72 1.75 -15.63
N ARG A 171 -24.62 2.36 -15.18
CA ARG A 171 -23.53 2.84 -16.04
C ARG A 171 -22.21 2.88 -15.26
N ASP A 172 -21.10 2.89 -15.99
CA ASP A 172 -19.80 3.31 -15.47
C ASP A 172 -19.80 4.82 -15.22
N ALA A 173 -18.95 5.28 -14.30
CA ALA A 173 -19.05 6.61 -13.71
C ALA A 173 -17.67 7.25 -13.45
N VAL A 174 -16.77 7.14 -14.43
CA VAL A 174 -15.48 7.85 -14.49
C VAL A 174 -15.65 9.32 -14.08
N LEU A 175 -14.96 9.75 -13.02
CA LEU A 175 -14.97 11.12 -12.50
C LEU A 175 -16.37 11.70 -12.23
N ALA A 176 -17.37 10.85 -12.00
CA ALA A 176 -18.72 11.28 -11.65
C ALA A 176 -18.80 11.64 -10.16
N VAL A 177 -19.07 12.91 -9.87
CA VAL A 177 -19.30 13.40 -8.50
C VAL A 177 -20.54 12.76 -7.88
N ASP A 178 -21.60 12.55 -8.66
CA ASP A 178 -22.81 11.87 -8.16
C ASP A 178 -22.51 10.44 -7.63
N GLU A 179 -21.53 9.72 -8.19
CA GLU A 179 -21.12 8.42 -7.65
C GLU A 179 -20.31 8.58 -6.36
N LEU A 180 -19.58 9.68 -6.16
CA LEU A 180 -18.95 9.97 -4.87
C LEU A 180 -19.99 10.31 -3.81
N ASP A 181 -20.97 11.15 -4.16
CA ASP A 181 -22.07 11.55 -3.27
C ASP A 181 -22.92 10.34 -2.85
N ASP A 182 -23.15 9.39 -3.75
CA ASP A 182 -23.85 8.13 -3.45
C ASP A 182 -23.19 7.33 -2.31
N TYR A 183 -21.87 7.47 -2.14
CA TYR A 183 -21.06 6.76 -1.14
C TYR A 183 -20.47 7.71 -0.08
N ASP A 184 -21.00 8.92 0.06
CA ASP A 184 -20.47 9.96 0.96
C ASP A 184 -20.30 9.49 2.42
N ALA A 185 -21.29 8.75 2.95
CA ALA A 185 -21.21 8.20 4.30
C ALA A 185 -20.03 7.21 4.48
N PHE A 186 -19.76 6.38 3.46
CA PHE A 186 -18.62 5.48 3.46
C PHE A 186 -17.30 6.25 3.34
N LEU A 187 -17.22 7.22 2.43
CA LEU A 187 -16.02 8.03 2.21
C LEU A 187 -15.68 8.89 3.44
N THR A 188 -16.68 9.45 4.11
CA THR A 188 -16.53 10.21 5.35
C THR A 188 -15.91 9.35 6.46
N ASP A 189 -16.46 8.15 6.70
CA ASP A 189 -15.91 7.23 7.69
C ASP A 189 -14.52 6.70 7.29
N LEU A 190 -14.28 6.51 5.99
CA LEU A 190 -12.98 6.13 5.45
C LEU A 190 -11.92 7.19 5.77
N TYR A 191 -12.21 8.46 5.51
CA TYR A 191 -11.30 9.56 5.80
C TYR A 191 -11.07 9.73 7.30
N ALA A 192 -12.12 9.65 8.13
CA ALA A 192 -11.97 9.70 9.58
C ALA A 192 -11.08 8.57 10.11
N ALA A 193 -11.26 7.35 9.60
CA ALA A 193 -10.44 6.20 9.99
C ALA A 193 -9.00 6.29 9.48
N CYS A 194 -8.76 6.87 8.29
CA CYS A 194 -7.44 7.17 7.78
C CYS A 194 -6.72 8.21 8.64
N ALA A 195 -7.39 9.33 8.97
CA ALA A 195 -6.85 10.37 9.83
C ALA A 195 -6.50 9.83 11.23
N ALA A 196 -7.35 8.99 11.82
CA ALA A 196 -7.09 8.36 13.11
C ALA A 196 -5.85 7.45 13.12
N GLN A 197 -5.45 6.91 11.96
CA GLN A 197 -4.28 6.05 11.78
C GLN A 197 -3.11 6.75 11.07
N ASP A 198 -3.14 8.09 11.02
CA ASP A 198 -2.09 8.91 10.40
C ASP A 198 -1.81 8.53 8.93
N VAL A 199 -2.88 8.21 8.19
CA VAL A 199 -2.83 7.94 6.75
C VAL A 199 -3.25 9.20 6.02
N ALA A 200 -2.32 9.81 5.28
CA ALA A 200 -2.54 11.05 4.56
C ALA A 200 -3.24 10.78 3.22
N VAL A 201 -4.56 10.90 3.21
CA VAL A 201 -5.39 10.86 2.00
C VAL A 201 -5.49 12.26 1.40
N ASP A 202 -5.29 12.37 0.10
CA ASP A 202 -5.40 13.63 -0.64
C ASP A 202 -6.77 13.75 -1.32
N THR A 203 -7.09 12.81 -2.21
CA THR A 203 -8.32 12.84 -3.00
C THR A 203 -8.93 11.45 -3.17
N ALA A 204 -10.24 11.40 -3.41
CA ALA A 204 -10.92 10.23 -3.95
C ALA A 204 -11.62 10.59 -5.26
N THR A 205 -11.61 9.65 -6.18
CA THR A 205 -12.25 9.75 -7.49
C THR A 205 -13.04 8.47 -7.78
N SER A 206 -14.17 8.62 -8.46
CA SER A 206 -14.87 7.50 -9.09
C SER A 206 -14.13 7.12 -10.37
N GLU A 207 -13.98 5.82 -10.57
CA GLU A 207 -13.13 5.25 -11.61
C GLU A 207 -13.94 4.59 -12.73
N SER A 208 -13.21 4.04 -13.71
CA SER A 208 -13.78 3.54 -14.95
C SER A 208 -14.71 2.33 -14.80
N GLY A 209 -14.58 1.55 -13.74
CA GLY A 209 -15.53 0.50 -13.42
C GLY A 209 -16.63 1.00 -12.50
N CYS A 210 -17.86 0.56 -12.73
CA CYS A 210 -18.94 0.85 -11.80
C CYS A 210 -18.69 0.27 -10.38
N GLY A 211 -18.74 1.13 -9.36
CA GLY A 211 -18.30 0.85 -7.98
C GLY A 211 -16.80 0.76 -7.78
N GLN A 212 -16.01 1.24 -8.74
CA GLN A 212 -14.56 1.41 -8.63
C GLN A 212 -14.25 2.83 -8.16
N PHE A 213 -13.32 2.93 -7.22
CA PHE A 213 -12.82 4.18 -6.70
C PHE A 213 -11.30 4.16 -6.73
N GLU A 214 -10.70 5.33 -6.85
CA GLU A 214 -9.29 5.54 -6.58
C GLU A 214 -9.16 6.47 -5.38
N VAL A 215 -8.19 6.19 -4.53
CA VAL A 215 -7.74 7.14 -3.51
C VAL A 215 -6.27 7.43 -3.75
N THR A 216 -5.96 8.73 -3.86
CA THR A 216 -4.60 9.23 -3.91
C THR A 216 -4.09 9.48 -2.50
N LEU A 217 -2.94 8.91 -2.18
CA LEU A 217 -2.22 9.19 -0.93
C LEU A 217 -1.16 10.26 -1.16
N ALA A 218 -0.96 11.11 -0.15
CA ALA A 218 -0.14 12.31 -0.25
C ALA A 218 1.31 12.00 -0.70
N HIS A 219 1.84 12.88 -1.54
CA HIS A 219 3.23 12.86 -1.99
C HIS A 219 4.16 13.26 -0.82
N GLN A 220 5.13 12.41 -0.46
CA GLN A 220 6.02 12.66 0.68
C GLN A 220 7.40 11.98 0.51
N SER A 221 8.38 12.48 1.25
CA SER A 221 9.79 12.03 1.21
C SER A 221 10.11 10.89 2.19
N ASP A 222 9.22 10.59 3.14
CA ASP A 222 9.31 9.38 3.96
C ASP A 222 8.64 8.21 3.22
N LEU A 223 9.43 7.48 2.46
CA LEU A 223 8.94 6.36 1.64
C LEU A 223 8.55 5.12 2.46
N LEU A 224 9.05 4.98 3.69
CA LEU A 224 8.53 3.97 4.60
C LEU A 224 7.11 4.36 5.03
N LYS A 225 6.88 5.64 5.31
CA LYS A 225 5.54 6.16 5.58
C LYS A 225 4.60 6.00 4.39
N VAL A 226 5.05 6.24 3.14
CA VAL A 226 4.24 5.99 1.93
C VAL A 226 3.80 4.53 1.84
N ALA A 227 4.72 3.58 2.04
CA ALA A 227 4.40 2.16 1.98
C ALA A 227 3.49 1.70 3.13
N ASP A 228 3.77 2.19 4.35
CA ASP A 228 2.91 1.96 5.52
C ASP A 228 1.50 2.54 5.30
N ASP A 229 1.37 3.76 4.77
CA ASP A 229 0.11 4.44 4.45
C ASP A 229 -0.70 3.62 3.45
N ALA A 230 -0.06 3.16 2.36
CA ALA A 230 -0.70 2.33 1.34
C ALA A 230 -1.21 0.99 1.90
N MET A 231 -0.41 0.33 2.74
CA MET A 231 -0.83 -0.92 3.39
C MET A 231 -1.98 -0.67 4.36
N LEU A 232 -1.86 0.32 5.25
CA LEU A 232 -2.90 0.66 6.22
C LEU A 232 -4.20 1.04 5.50
N PHE A 233 -4.13 1.86 4.45
CA PHE A 233 -5.29 2.24 3.66
C PHE A 233 -6.05 1.02 3.12
N LYS A 234 -5.35 0.02 2.55
CA LYS A 234 -5.99 -1.24 2.11
C LYS A 234 -6.76 -1.92 3.23
N HIS A 235 -6.20 -1.92 4.44
CA HIS A 235 -6.85 -2.51 5.62
C HIS A 235 -8.03 -1.67 6.12
N ILE A 236 -7.88 -0.35 6.15
CA ILE A 236 -8.90 0.61 6.59
C ILE A 236 -10.09 0.56 5.64
N ALA A 237 -9.88 0.67 4.33
CA ALA A 237 -10.94 0.58 3.32
C ALA A 237 -11.73 -0.73 3.44
N LYS A 238 -11.03 -1.87 3.60
CA LYS A 238 -11.66 -3.19 3.83
C LYS A 238 -12.45 -3.23 5.13
N TYR A 239 -12.00 -2.55 6.17
CA TYR A 239 -12.64 -2.53 7.47
C TYR A 239 -13.90 -1.66 7.45
N VAL A 240 -13.77 -0.41 6.99
CA VAL A 240 -14.88 0.54 6.88
C VAL A 240 -15.95 0.02 5.92
N ALA A 241 -15.58 -0.56 4.78
CA ALA A 241 -16.57 -1.14 3.86
C ALA A 241 -17.43 -2.21 4.54
N ARG A 242 -16.86 -3.06 5.40
CA ARG A 242 -17.63 -4.07 6.16
C ARG A 242 -18.55 -3.44 7.19
N GLN A 243 -18.16 -2.31 7.78
CA GLN A 243 -19.05 -1.57 8.69
C GLN A 243 -20.28 -1.05 7.94
N HIS A 244 -20.10 -0.65 6.67
CA HIS A 244 -21.16 -0.25 5.74
C HIS A 244 -21.86 -1.41 4.99
N GLY A 245 -21.62 -2.67 5.38
CA GLY A 245 -22.28 -3.83 4.76
C GLY A 245 -21.78 -4.21 3.36
N MET A 246 -20.66 -3.64 2.94
CA MET A 246 -19.97 -3.90 1.68
C MET A 246 -18.65 -4.64 1.89
N ALA A 247 -17.93 -4.92 0.80
CA ALA A 247 -16.57 -5.43 0.79
C ALA A 247 -15.71 -4.60 -0.16
N ALA A 248 -14.59 -4.06 0.33
CA ALA A 248 -13.58 -3.46 -0.53
C ALA A 248 -12.61 -4.53 -1.06
N SER A 249 -12.28 -4.47 -2.35
CA SER A 249 -11.36 -5.39 -3.02
C SER A 249 -10.28 -4.63 -3.78
N PHE A 250 -9.03 -4.99 -3.51
CA PHE A 250 -7.83 -4.49 -4.20
C PHE A 250 -7.26 -5.55 -5.16
N MET A 251 -8.07 -6.54 -5.52
CA MET A 251 -7.73 -7.53 -6.52
C MET A 251 -7.50 -6.82 -7.86
N ALA A 252 -6.42 -7.14 -8.58
CA ALA A 252 -6.07 -6.45 -9.82
C ALA A 252 -7.15 -6.56 -10.92
N LYS A 253 -7.88 -7.67 -10.99
CA LYS A 253 -8.98 -7.87 -11.95
C LYS A 253 -10.14 -8.63 -11.28
N PRO A 254 -11.00 -7.93 -10.51
CA PRO A 254 -12.09 -8.56 -9.77
C PRO A 254 -13.26 -8.96 -10.68
N TYR A 255 -13.47 -8.23 -11.79
CA TYR A 255 -14.51 -8.48 -12.78
C TYR A 255 -13.86 -8.70 -14.15
N ALA A 256 -14.27 -9.74 -14.87
CA ALA A 256 -13.68 -10.08 -16.17
C ALA A 256 -13.87 -8.96 -17.21
N GLU A 257 -15.11 -8.48 -17.34
CA GLU A 257 -15.53 -7.52 -18.37
C GLU A 257 -15.42 -6.04 -17.94
N ARG A 258 -14.73 -5.73 -16.84
CA ARG A 258 -14.58 -4.35 -16.35
C ARG A 258 -13.12 -3.95 -16.14
N PRO A 259 -12.79 -2.65 -16.02
CA PRO A 259 -11.43 -2.18 -15.73
C PRO A 259 -10.83 -2.87 -14.49
N GLY A 260 -9.51 -3.09 -14.53
CA GLY A 260 -8.78 -3.63 -13.38
C GLY A 260 -8.44 -2.54 -12.36
N SER A 261 -7.93 -2.93 -11.20
CA SER A 261 -7.44 -2.03 -10.16
C SER A 261 -5.91 -1.92 -10.18
N GLY A 262 -5.41 -0.72 -10.46
CA GLY A 262 -4.01 -0.35 -10.45
C GLY A 262 -3.48 0.16 -9.10
N LEU A 263 -2.16 0.15 -8.99
CA LEU A 263 -1.40 0.91 -8.00
C LEU A 263 -0.37 1.72 -8.78
N HIS A 264 -0.73 2.94 -9.18
CA HIS A 264 0.24 3.82 -9.84
C HIS A 264 1.10 4.51 -8.78
N VAL A 265 2.36 4.76 -9.13
CA VAL A 265 3.27 5.48 -8.23
C VAL A 265 3.98 6.59 -8.97
N HIS A 266 3.91 7.78 -8.38
CA HIS A 266 4.60 8.97 -8.82
C HIS A 266 5.88 9.16 -8.02
N ILE A 267 7.03 9.24 -8.71
CA ILE A 267 8.35 9.33 -8.08
C ILE A 267 9.15 10.48 -8.64
N SER A 268 9.78 11.24 -7.75
CA SER A 268 10.85 12.18 -8.06
C SER A 268 12.04 11.98 -7.13
N LEU A 269 13.19 12.56 -7.47
CA LEU A 269 14.40 12.53 -6.65
C LEU A 269 14.79 13.96 -6.30
N LEU A 270 15.10 14.21 -5.04
CA LEU A 270 15.62 15.49 -4.56
C LEU A 270 17.10 15.37 -4.18
N ASP A 271 17.86 16.44 -4.35
CA ASP A 271 19.19 16.58 -3.74
C ASP A 271 19.11 17.04 -2.27
N ASP A 272 20.26 17.20 -1.63
CA ASP A 272 20.38 17.66 -0.24
C ASP A 272 19.84 19.09 -0.03
N GLU A 273 19.74 19.90 -1.08
CA GLU A 273 19.12 21.24 -1.03
C GLU A 273 17.60 21.20 -1.30
N GLY A 274 17.03 20.02 -1.54
CA GLY A 274 15.61 19.83 -1.84
C GLY A 274 15.21 20.19 -3.27
N ARG A 275 16.18 20.33 -4.19
CA ARG A 275 15.91 20.60 -5.62
C ARG A 275 15.58 19.30 -6.34
N ASN A 276 14.61 19.37 -7.25
CA ASN A 276 14.18 18.22 -8.02
C ASN A 276 15.22 17.86 -9.09
N LEU A 277 15.87 16.70 -8.92
CA LEU A 277 16.90 16.19 -9.83
C LEU A 277 16.37 15.77 -11.19
N PHE A 278 15.05 15.63 -11.36
CA PHE A 278 14.43 15.38 -12.66
C PHE A 278 14.18 16.67 -13.46
N ASP A 279 14.32 17.83 -12.83
CA ASP A 279 14.18 19.13 -13.46
C ASP A 279 15.52 19.65 -13.99
N ASP A 280 15.56 20.04 -15.26
CA ASP A 280 16.67 20.76 -15.89
C ASP A 280 16.24 22.16 -16.38
N GLY A 281 15.05 22.61 -15.98
CA GLY A 281 14.42 23.85 -16.46
C GLY A 281 13.71 23.69 -17.82
N GLY A 282 13.81 22.53 -18.46
CA GLY A 282 13.21 22.23 -19.76
C GLY A 282 11.94 21.37 -19.69
N ALA A 283 11.22 21.34 -20.81
CA ALA A 283 10.05 20.46 -20.97
C ALA A 283 10.43 18.97 -21.00
N SER A 284 11.67 18.66 -21.38
CA SER A 284 12.19 17.29 -21.52
C SER A 284 12.61 16.67 -20.19
N GLY A 285 12.92 17.46 -19.16
CA GLY A 285 13.50 16.99 -17.90
C GLY A 285 14.97 16.57 -18.06
N SER A 286 15.62 16.24 -16.94
CA SER A 286 17.06 16.01 -16.87
C SER A 286 17.51 14.65 -17.44
N ASP A 287 18.83 14.49 -17.63
CA ASP A 287 19.44 13.19 -17.94
C ASP A 287 19.22 12.17 -16.82
N MET A 288 19.22 12.61 -15.56
CA MET A 288 18.93 11.74 -14.41
C MET A 288 17.55 11.09 -14.56
N MET A 289 16.54 11.86 -14.96
CA MET A 289 15.19 11.32 -15.22
C MET A 289 15.21 10.30 -16.35
N ARG A 290 15.90 10.59 -17.45
CA ARG A 290 16.03 9.65 -18.58
C ARG A 290 16.74 8.36 -18.21
N PHE A 291 17.80 8.43 -17.39
CA PHE A 291 18.49 7.25 -16.88
C PHE A 291 17.60 6.41 -15.95
N ALA A 292 16.85 7.06 -15.05
CA ALA A 292 15.87 6.37 -14.21
C ALA A 292 14.81 5.64 -15.05
N ILE A 293 14.26 6.30 -16.08
CA ILE A 293 13.34 5.66 -17.03
C ILE A 293 14.01 4.48 -17.73
N GLY A 294 15.26 4.62 -18.18
CA GLY A 294 16.02 3.55 -18.81
C GLY A 294 16.17 2.31 -17.93
N GLY A 295 16.50 2.50 -16.65
CA GLY A 295 16.58 1.43 -15.65
C GLY A 295 15.24 0.71 -15.45
N LEU A 296 14.16 1.47 -15.25
CA LEU A 296 12.81 0.92 -15.11
C LEU A 296 12.40 0.06 -16.30
N LEU A 297 12.67 0.51 -17.52
CA LEU A 297 12.33 -0.23 -18.73
C LEU A 297 13.20 -1.50 -18.88
N ALA A 298 14.50 -1.41 -18.57
CA ALA A 298 15.43 -2.54 -18.68
C ALA A 298 15.08 -3.68 -17.72
N HIS A 299 14.55 -3.37 -16.54
CA HIS A 299 14.22 -4.36 -15.50
C HIS A 299 12.72 -4.66 -15.37
N MET A 300 11.87 -4.08 -16.22
CA MET A 300 10.41 -4.20 -16.13
C MET A 300 9.95 -5.68 -16.17
N ALA A 301 10.49 -6.47 -17.09
CA ALA A 301 10.08 -7.87 -17.26
C ALA A 301 10.42 -8.73 -16.03
N ASP A 302 11.64 -8.59 -15.50
CA ASP A 302 12.10 -9.33 -14.32
C ASP A 302 11.34 -8.92 -13.04
N SER A 303 10.81 -7.69 -13.02
CA SER A 303 10.09 -7.11 -11.89
C SER A 303 8.61 -7.53 -11.80
N MET A 304 8.09 -8.23 -12.82
CA MET A 304 6.67 -8.58 -12.90
C MET A 304 6.16 -9.45 -11.76
N LEU A 305 7.03 -10.24 -11.11
CA LEU A 305 6.64 -11.03 -9.93
C LEU A 305 6.23 -10.17 -8.73
N VAL A 306 6.64 -8.89 -8.70
CA VAL A 306 6.23 -7.94 -7.67
C VAL A 306 5.10 -7.04 -8.13
N PHE A 307 5.12 -6.60 -9.39
CA PHE A 307 4.06 -5.75 -9.95
C PHE A 307 2.76 -6.49 -10.29
N ALA A 308 2.85 -7.80 -10.51
CA ALA A 308 1.75 -8.70 -10.80
C ALA A 308 1.93 -10.02 -10.02
N PRO A 309 1.81 -9.99 -8.68
CA PRO A 309 2.23 -11.10 -7.82
C PRO A 309 1.30 -12.31 -7.86
N HIS A 310 0.14 -12.21 -8.52
CA HIS A 310 -0.85 -13.27 -8.58
C HIS A 310 -1.26 -13.58 -10.01
N LEU A 311 -1.75 -14.81 -10.24
CA LEU A 311 -2.31 -15.19 -11.54
C LEU A 311 -3.43 -14.24 -12.00
N ASN A 312 -4.20 -13.68 -11.07
CA ASN A 312 -5.23 -12.69 -11.38
C ASN A 312 -4.64 -11.36 -11.88
N SER A 313 -3.47 -10.97 -11.39
CA SER A 313 -2.80 -9.70 -11.76
C SER A 313 -2.54 -9.62 -13.26
N TYR A 314 -2.15 -10.74 -13.88
CA TYR A 314 -1.94 -10.82 -15.34
C TYR A 314 -3.23 -10.63 -16.15
N ARG A 315 -4.42 -10.85 -15.57
CA ARG A 315 -5.70 -10.59 -16.25
C ARG A 315 -6.02 -9.10 -16.37
N ARG A 316 -5.36 -8.24 -15.59
CA ARG A 316 -5.40 -6.78 -15.76
C ARG A 316 -4.61 -6.36 -17.00
N LEU A 317 -3.52 -7.06 -17.31
CA LEU A 317 -2.59 -6.77 -18.40
C LEU A 317 -3.10 -7.39 -19.72
N ALA A 318 -4.12 -6.76 -20.29
CA ALA A 318 -4.71 -7.17 -21.57
C ALA A 318 -4.74 -6.00 -22.57
N LEU A 319 -4.75 -6.33 -23.87
CA LEU A 319 -4.90 -5.33 -24.93
C LEU A 319 -6.20 -4.55 -24.76
N GLU A 320 -6.20 -3.28 -25.17
CA GLU A 320 -7.35 -2.35 -25.11
C GLU A 320 -7.87 -2.04 -23.69
N MET A 321 -7.11 -2.39 -22.66
CA MET A 321 -7.34 -1.93 -21.29
C MET A 321 -6.43 -0.73 -20.98
N HIS A 322 -6.80 0.10 -20.00
CA HIS A 322 -5.94 1.20 -19.51
C HIS A 322 -4.64 0.74 -18.83
N ALA A 323 -4.46 -0.58 -18.65
CA ALA A 323 -3.26 -1.16 -18.10
C ALA A 323 -2.20 -1.40 -19.19
N PRO A 324 -0.96 -0.91 -19.02
CA PRO A 324 0.07 -1.03 -20.03
C PRO A 324 0.58 -2.46 -20.18
N VAL A 325 0.63 -2.96 -21.43
CA VAL A 325 1.12 -4.31 -21.78
C VAL A 325 2.44 -4.30 -22.56
N VAL A 326 2.95 -3.11 -22.89
CA VAL A 326 4.20 -2.91 -23.63
C VAL A 326 5.19 -2.16 -22.74
N ILE A 327 6.46 -2.60 -22.77
CA ILE A 327 7.57 -1.90 -22.11
C ILE A 327 7.90 -0.66 -22.96
N CYS A 328 7.26 0.46 -22.62
CA CYS A 328 7.48 1.74 -23.27
C CYS A 328 7.21 2.88 -22.29
N TRP A 329 7.60 4.08 -22.68
CA TRP A 329 7.42 5.29 -21.90
C TRP A 329 7.00 6.46 -22.78
N GLY A 330 6.48 7.53 -22.18
CA GLY A 330 6.09 8.73 -22.91
C GLY A 330 5.63 9.87 -22.01
N TYR A 331 5.71 11.09 -22.54
CA TYR A 331 5.16 12.29 -21.89
C TYR A 331 3.65 12.32 -22.07
N GLU A 332 2.90 12.63 -21.00
CA GLU A 332 1.44 12.78 -21.03
C GLU A 332 0.69 11.68 -21.78
N ASN A 333 1.18 10.45 -21.70
CA ASN A 333 0.56 9.30 -22.35
C ASN A 333 0.19 8.26 -21.31
N ARG A 334 -1.10 7.99 -21.11
CA ARG A 334 -1.59 7.02 -20.12
C ARG A 334 -1.55 5.56 -20.62
N THR A 335 -1.18 5.32 -21.89
CA THR A 335 -1.12 3.97 -22.49
C THR A 335 0.25 3.29 -22.36
N VAL A 336 1.24 3.99 -21.80
CA VAL A 336 2.62 3.49 -21.63
C VAL A 336 2.85 2.98 -20.20
N ALA A 337 3.86 2.13 -20.03
CA ALA A 337 4.23 1.59 -18.72
C ALA A 337 4.79 2.66 -17.76
N VAL A 338 5.57 3.59 -18.31
CA VAL A 338 6.24 4.67 -17.58
C VAL A 338 5.84 6.01 -18.19
N ARG A 339 5.04 6.79 -17.48
CA ARG A 339 4.58 8.11 -17.95
C ARG A 339 5.40 9.22 -17.30
N VAL A 340 5.64 10.31 -18.02
CA VAL A 340 6.12 11.57 -17.44
C VAL A 340 4.98 12.58 -17.47
N PRO A 341 4.37 12.88 -16.31
CA PRO A 341 3.30 13.87 -16.26
C PRO A 341 3.77 15.28 -16.61
N HIS A 342 2.87 16.09 -17.15
CA HIS A 342 3.06 17.52 -17.35
C HIS A 342 2.96 18.27 -16.02
N GLY A 343 3.62 19.41 -15.94
CA GLY A 343 3.65 20.26 -14.77
C GLY A 343 4.87 21.17 -14.77
N PRO A 344 4.98 22.07 -13.78
CA PRO A 344 6.19 22.84 -13.57
C PRO A 344 7.38 21.92 -13.31
N GLY A 345 8.60 22.37 -13.65
CA GLY A 345 9.83 21.60 -13.47
C GLY A 345 10.01 21.10 -12.04
N THR A 346 9.66 21.93 -11.04
CA THR A 346 9.66 21.54 -9.62
C THR A 346 8.79 20.32 -9.31
N ALA A 347 7.73 20.07 -10.08
CA ALA A 347 6.83 18.92 -9.95
C ALA A 347 7.13 17.77 -10.94
N ARG A 348 8.26 17.84 -11.67
CA ARG A 348 8.68 16.82 -12.63
C ARG A 348 8.86 15.49 -11.92
N ARG A 349 8.20 14.46 -12.43
CA ARG A 349 8.20 13.12 -11.84
C ARG A 349 7.96 12.06 -12.90
N ILE A 350 8.27 10.83 -12.54
CA ILE A 350 7.93 9.63 -13.30
C ILE A 350 6.67 9.03 -12.66
N GLU A 351 5.78 8.48 -13.48
CA GLU A 351 4.62 7.71 -13.07
C GLU A 351 4.77 6.28 -13.57
N HIS A 352 4.91 5.32 -12.65
CA HIS A 352 4.98 3.91 -12.98
C HIS A 352 3.58 3.28 -12.86
N ARG A 353 3.06 2.73 -13.96
CA ARG A 353 1.64 2.36 -14.11
C ARG A 353 1.35 0.85 -14.12
N VAL A 354 2.40 0.03 -14.04
CA VAL A 354 2.29 -1.42 -14.25
C VAL A 354 1.70 -2.15 -13.05
N ALA A 355 2.05 -1.76 -11.83
CA ALA A 355 1.68 -2.48 -10.62
C ALA A 355 0.16 -2.58 -10.43
N GLY A 356 -0.33 -3.76 -10.05
CA GLY A 356 -1.71 -3.96 -9.62
C GLY A 356 -1.93 -3.53 -8.18
N ALA A 357 -3.18 -3.21 -7.82
CA ALA A 357 -3.58 -2.88 -6.45
C ALA A 357 -3.31 -4.01 -5.43
N ASP A 358 -3.05 -5.23 -5.91
CA ASP A 358 -2.66 -6.41 -5.14
C ASP A 358 -1.16 -6.50 -4.86
N SER A 359 -0.35 -5.60 -5.41
CA SER A 359 1.10 -5.53 -5.17
C SER A 359 1.42 -5.08 -3.74
N ASN A 360 2.55 -5.56 -3.22
CA ASN A 360 3.11 -5.11 -1.95
C ASN A 360 3.85 -3.77 -2.14
N PRO A 361 3.37 -2.64 -1.56
CA PRO A 361 3.98 -1.32 -1.77
C PRO A 361 5.44 -1.23 -1.34
N TYR A 362 5.88 -1.99 -0.34
CA TYR A 362 7.29 -2.01 0.07
C TYR A 362 8.20 -2.57 -1.02
N LEU A 363 7.83 -3.75 -1.56
CA LEU A 363 8.60 -4.40 -2.62
C LEU A 363 8.52 -3.61 -3.93
N MET A 364 7.34 -3.07 -4.24
CA MET A 364 7.14 -2.24 -5.42
C MET A 364 8.06 -1.00 -5.38
N LEU A 365 8.07 -0.24 -4.29
CA LEU A 365 8.96 0.91 -4.13
C LEU A 365 10.43 0.49 -4.13
N ALA A 366 10.77 -0.61 -3.45
CA ALA A 366 12.14 -1.10 -3.40
C ALA A 366 12.68 -1.44 -4.79
N ILE A 367 11.90 -2.13 -5.62
CA ILE A 367 12.30 -2.46 -6.99
C ILE A 367 12.41 -1.22 -7.85
N ILE A 368 11.40 -0.34 -7.83
CA ILE A 368 11.40 0.87 -8.67
C ILE A 368 12.59 1.79 -8.35
N LEU A 369 13.05 1.81 -7.10
CA LEU A 369 14.22 2.59 -6.68
C LEU A 369 15.54 1.84 -6.88
N ALA A 370 15.53 0.51 -6.95
CA ALA A 370 16.75 -0.28 -7.15
C ALA A 370 17.22 -0.29 -8.61
N THR A 371 16.28 -0.15 -9.54
CA THR A 371 16.49 -0.14 -11.00
C THR A 371 16.72 1.27 -11.53
#